data_AF-V4J6Y5-F1
#
_entry.id   AF-V4J6Y5-F1
#
_cell.length_a   1.000
_cell.length_b   1.000
_cell.length_c   1.000
_cell.angle_alpha   90.00
_cell.angle_beta   90.00
_cell.angle_gamma   90.00
#
_symmetry.space_group_name_H-M   'P 1'
#
loop_
_entity.id
_entity.type
_entity.pdbx_description
1 polymer ?
#
loop_
_entity_poly.entity_id
_entity_poly.type
_entity_poly.pdbx_seq_one_letter_code
_entity_poly.pdbx_strand_id
1 'polypeptide(L)'
;MKLVSRQLSLTHKERQPINFSLYLNKMLLFHDNFTYRDVERRHGQERERGIKETFKPCEGELNGKRFREEQYGPFRQHNPVYCKSTSLSAEILKQRQLQQAACCRAMEAAGWRSFVIHARLTSPFVSGLGMAHPTETGLVLDHTSGMPYIPASSQKGVLRLAYLINTLRDDQGNWLPEDTLARDRIIERGKDGQWQWLEDAASRTLFGSGGDKDAIAGQVVVLDAYPLTPPELGEEILNPHYGEYYQGVRGPTEDQSPIPIKFLVVKAGAEFVFRLLLRTPFANAKSTPQNGLVHLVEKTLRGAITEEGMGAKTAVGFGRFTILAQQDPPLIGTWQKEIDEGQKPWLKVVSLIDGIDNNWGQFKHALQENAQVKEYQSIKEVAIAVREAALRIKKAFPKKWDEKRDIIMADFLRPAGLDWKIAQGPNPQAGKTPGAGTSTPCPEEQAAVERINVIAGFSGDLMQKIEAELLPLSALLRLRERMKNEWDCDGRNVKPAKKKAWKQVKSLINQKKI
;
A
#
# COMPACT_ATOMS: atom_id res chain seq x y z
N MET A 1 13.40 5.39 -7.26
CA MET A 1 14.15 4.34 -6.52
C MET A 1 15.67 4.51 -6.53
N LYS A 2 16.39 4.51 -7.67
CA LYS A 2 17.88 4.46 -7.66
C LYS A 2 18.64 5.60 -6.95
N LEU A 3 18.07 6.81 -6.83
CA LEU A 3 18.70 7.92 -6.08
C LEU A 3 18.70 7.71 -4.55
N VAL A 4 17.74 6.95 -4.01
CA VAL A 4 17.56 6.77 -2.55
C VAL A 4 18.66 5.88 -1.96
N SER A 5 19.18 4.91 -2.72
CA SER A 5 20.15 3.95 -2.20
C SER A 5 21.57 4.51 -2.02
N ARG A 6 21.92 5.63 -2.68
CA ARG A 6 23.30 6.17 -2.66
C ARG A 6 23.64 7.06 -1.46
N GLN A 7 22.65 7.48 -0.67
CA GLN A 7 22.89 8.29 0.55
C GLN A 7 22.86 7.47 1.85
N LEU A 8 22.49 6.18 1.80
CA LEU A 8 22.43 5.30 2.97
C LEU A 8 23.77 4.65 3.35
N SER A 9 24.85 4.93 2.61
CA SER A 9 26.18 4.32 2.82
C SER A 9 27.20 5.23 3.54
N LEU A 10 26.76 6.34 4.15
CA LEU A 10 27.64 7.22 4.93
C LEU A 10 27.81 6.70 6.37
N THR A 11 29.06 6.69 6.85
CA THR A 11 29.45 6.15 8.15
C THR A 11 29.00 7.06 9.31
N HIS A 12 29.03 6.51 10.53
CA HIS A 12 28.32 7.03 11.71
C HIS A 12 28.74 8.44 12.21
N LYS A 13 29.71 9.11 11.57
CA LYS A 13 30.23 10.44 11.97
C LYS A 13 29.73 11.62 11.11
N GLU A 14 29.02 11.40 10.00
CA GLU A 14 28.63 12.48 9.05
C GLU A 14 27.12 12.76 8.96
N ARG A 15 26.32 12.32 9.95
CA ARG A 15 24.87 12.60 9.98
C ARG A 15 24.57 14.00 10.52
N GLN A 16 24.57 14.99 9.62
CA GLN A 16 23.90 16.29 9.84
C GLN A 16 22.36 16.08 9.94
N PRO A 17 21.64 16.87 10.76
CA PRO A 17 20.20 16.73 10.92
C PRO A 17 19.46 17.10 9.62
N ILE A 18 18.68 16.16 9.09
CA ILE A 18 17.90 16.37 7.86
C ILE A 18 16.73 17.33 8.16
N ASN A 19 16.86 18.57 7.72
CA ASN A 19 15.82 19.60 7.90
C ASN A 19 14.63 19.31 6.97
N PHE A 20 13.53 18.82 7.56
CA PHE A 20 12.37 18.29 6.83
C PHE A 20 11.59 19.33 6.01
N SER A 21 11.73 20.63 6.33
CA SER A 21 11.06 21.74 5.63
C SER A 21 11.46 21.86 4.16
N LEU A 22 12.70 21.50 3.82
CA LEU A 22 13.25 21.54 2.45
C LEU A 22 12.72 20.42 1.55
N TYR A 23 12.19 19.33 2.12
CA TYR A 23 11.64 18.20 1.35
C TYR A 23 10.19 18.41 0.91
N LEU A 24 9.37 19.13 1.70
CA LEU A 24 7.97 19.41 1.33
C LEU A 24 7.88 20.33 0.09
N ASN A 25 8.67 21.41 0.05
CA ASN A 25 8.60 22.40 -1.03
C ASN A 25 9.01 21.87 -2.42
N LYS A 26 9.76 20.76 -2.51
CA LYS A 26 10.14 20.15 -3.79
C LYS A 26 9.09 19.22 -4.41
N MET A 27 8.01 18.89 -3.71
CA MET A 27 6.87 18.17 -4.28
C MET A 27 5.68 19.06 -4.67
N LEU A 28 5.70 20.35 -4.33
CA LEU A 28 4.59 21.28 -4.54
C LEU A 28 4.71 22.15 -5.80
N LEU A 29 5.79 22.00 -6.58
CA LEU A 29 6.07 22.80 -7.79
C LEU A 29 5.87 21.99 -9.09
N PHE A 30 4.63 21.60 -9.36
CA PHE A 30 4.16 21.22 -10.69
C PHE A 30 2.68 21.60 -10.84
N HIS A 31 2.40 22.79 -11.38
CA HIS A 31 1.31 23.11 -12.31
C HIS A 31 1.12 24.65 -12.48
N ASP A 32 2.16 25.33 -12.97
CA ASP A 32 1.97 26.63 -13.64
C ASP A 32 1.67 26.38 -15.12
N ASN A 33 0.64 27.06 -15.63
CA ASN A 33 0.06 27.06 -16.99
C ASN A 33 -1.30 26.36 -17.15
N PHE A 34 -2.37 27.06 -16.76
CA PHE A 34 -3.71 26.88 -17.36
C PHE A 34 -4.26 28.24 -17.80
N THR A 35 -4.30 28.46 -19.12
CA THR A 35 -4.95 29.63 -19.72
C THR A 35 -6.43 29.35 -19.96
N TYR A 36 -7.27 30.33 -19.60
CA TYR A 36 -8.72 30.24 -19.69
C TYR A 36 -9.20 30.41 -21.14
N ARG A 37 -10.21 29.63 -21.55
CA ARG A 37 -10.98 29.88 -22.79
C ARG A 37 -12.46 29.91 -22.47
N ASP A 38 -13.06 31.08 -22.59
CA ASP A 38 -14.50 31.26 -22.50
C ASP A 38 -15.25 30.57 -23.65
N VAL A 39 -16.40 30.00 -23.32
CA VAL A 39 -17.39 29.52 -24.30
C VAL A 39 -18.77 29.96 -23.81
N GLU A 40 -19.30 31.02 -24.42
CA GLU A 40 -20.69 31.45 -24.22
C GLU A 40 -21.68 30.41 -24.79
N ARG A 41 -22.85 30.27 -24.14
CA ARG A 41 -24.13 29.93 -24.81
C ARG A 41 -25.34 30.33 -23.94
N ARG A 42 -26.48 30.50 -24.61
CA ARG A 42 -27.55 31.45 -24.24
C ARG A 42 -28.76 30.87 -23.49
N HIS A 43 -29.50 31.80 -22.89
CA HIS A 43 -30.83 31.77 -22.26
C HIS A 43 -31.84 30.65 -22.56
N GLY A 44 -32.60 30.32 -21.51
CA GLY A 44 -34.04 30.03 -21.53
C GLY A 44 -34.70 30.60 -20.25
N GLN A 45 -35.90 31.18 -20.34
CA GLN A 45 -36.65 31.76 -19.20
C GLN A 45 -37.91 30.96 -18.91
N GLU A 46 -38.32 30.89 -17.63
CA GLU A 46 -39.72 30.63 -17.24
C GLU A 46 -40.02 31.29 -15.88
N ARG A 47 -41.26 31.77 -15.67
CA ARG A 47 -41.65 32.66 -14.54
C ARG A 47 -42.71 32.06 -13.60
N GLU A 48 -42.33 32.01 -12.32
CA GLU A 48 -43.07 32.44 -11.11
C GLU A 48 -44.54 32.07 -10.83
N ARG A 49 -44.74 31.47 -9.64
CA ARG A 49 -45.64 31.94 -8.55
C ARG A 49 -44.98 31.63 -7.18
N GLY A 50 -45.20 32.36 -6.07
CA GLY A 50 -45.89 33.65 -5.95
C GLY A 50 -46.41 34.02 -4.54
N ILE A 51 -45.58 34.04 -3.48
CA ILE A 51 -45.94 34.59 -2.14
C ILE A 51 -44.93 35.67 -1.74
N LYS A 52 -45.42 36.84 -1.29
CA LYS A 52 -44.61 38.00 -0.88
C LYS A 52 -44.56 38.12 0.64
N GLU A 53 -43.39 37.91 1.23
CA GLU A 53 -43.03 38.49 2.52
C GLU A 53 -42.06 39.65 2.29
N THR A 54 -42.35 40.81 2.88
CA THR A 54 -41.61 42.05 2.64
C THR A 54 -40.39 42.16 3.53
N PHE A 55 -39.27 41.58 3.11
CA PHE A 55 -37.95 41.96 3.60
C PHE A 55 -37.64 43.42 3.23
N LYS A 56 -37.05 44.17 4.17
CA LYS A 56 -36.34 45.42 3.85
C LYS A 56 -34.84 45.11 3.75
N PRO A 57 -34.20 45.29 2.58
CA PRO A 57 -32.77 45.03 2.42
C PRO A 57 -31.92 45.98 3.27
N CYS A 58 -30.78 45.51 3.75
CA CYS A 58 -29.73 46.36 4.30
C CYS A 58 -28.96 47.03 3.15
N GLU A 59 -29.22 48.32 2.90
CA GLU A 59 -28.41 49.10 1.95
C GLU A 59 -27.08 49.51 2.59
N GLY A 60 -25.97 49.25 1.89
CA GLY A 60 -24.62 49.59 2.32
C GLY A 60 -23.71 49.95 1.15
N GLU A 61 -22.61 50.65 1.44
CA GLU A 61 -21.71 51.22 0.44
C GLU A 61 -20.24 50.96 0.83
N LEU A 62 -19.50 50.24 -0.02
CA LEU A 62 -18.03 50.20 0.02
C LEU A 62 -17.47 50.90 -1.21
N ASN A 63 -16.42 51.70 -1.02
CA ASN A 63 -15.65 52.34 -2.09
C ASN A 63 -16.53 53.08 -3.14
N GLY A 64 -17.55 53.81 -2.67
CA GLY A 64 -18.44 54.62 -3.52
C GLY A 64 -19.36 53.82 -4.46
N LYS A 65 -19.63 52.55 -4.13
CA LYS A 65 -20.60 51.71 -4.84
C LYS A 65 -21.64 51.18 -3.86
N ARG A 66 -22.88 51.63 -4.01
CA ARG A 66 -24.05 51.05 -3.33
C ARG A 66 -24.29 49.64 -3.84
N PHE A 67 -24.41 48.68 -2.91
CA PHE A 67 -24.83 47.31 -3.25
C PHE A 67 -26.35 47.20 -3.24
N ARG A 68 -26.92 46.48 -4.22
CA ARG A 68 -28.33 46.06 -4.22
C ARG A 68 -28.41 44.55 -4.11
N GLU A 69 -29.30 44.08 -3.24
CA GLU A 69 -29.51 42.65 -2.95
C GLU A 69 -29.96 41.84 -4.19
N GLU A 70 -30.55 42.50 -5.20
CA GLU A 70 -30.90 41.91 -6.50
C GLU A 70 -29.71 41.23 -7.20
N GLN A 71 -28.46 41.65 -6.92
CA GLN A 71 -27.27 41.00 -7.46
C GLN A 71 -26.79 39.77 -6.67
N TYR A 72 -27.25 39.55 -5.42
CA TYR A 72 -26.70 38.53 -4.51
C TYR A 72 -27.76 37.85 -3.61
N GLY A 73 -28.97 37.63 -4.12
CA GLY A 73 -30.07 37.08 -3.33
C GLY A 73 -29.79 35.70 -2.69
N PRO A 74 -30.35 35.39 -1.49
CA PRO A 74 -29.61 34.66 -0.44
C PRO A 74 -29.42 33.14 -0.62
N PHE A 75 -29.95 32.54 -1.70
CA PHE A 75 -30.04 31.07 -1.81
C PHE A 75 -29.69 30.47 -3.19
N ARG A 76 -29.71 31.25 -4.28
CA ARG A 76 -29.56 30.70 -5.65
C ARG A 76 -28.17 30.85 -6.27
N GLN A 77 -27.32 31.75 -5.79
CA GLN A 77 -26.05 32.06 -6.46
C GLN A 77 -24.82 31.31 -5.93
N HIS A 78 -24.84 30.80 -4.69
CA HIS A 78 -23.70 30.05 -4.14
C HIS A 78 -23.69 28.58 -4.59
N ASN A 79 -24.87 28.03 -4.91
CA ASN A 79 -25.04 26.62 -5.29
C ASN A 79 -24.31 26.26 -6.62
N PRO A 80 -24.35 27.06 -7.71
CA PRO A 80 -23.64 26.73 -8.95
C PRO A 80 -22.11 26.74 -8.81
N VAL A 81 -21.56 27.60 -7.94
CA VAL A 81 -20.11 27.68 -7.69
C VAL A 81 -19.66 26.45 -6.91
N TYR A 82 -20.37 26.09 -5.84
CA TYR A 82 -20.06 24.88 -5.06
C TYR A 82 -20.28 23.60 -5.88
N CYS A 83 -21.36 23.48 -6.67
CA CYS A 83 -21.58 22.30 -7.53
C CYS A 83 -20.53 22.15 -8.64
N LYS A 84 -20.03 23.25 -9.23
CA LYS A 84 -18.92 23.18 -10.20
C LYS A 84 -17.56 22.97 -9.54
N SER A 85 -17.34 23.46 -8.32
CA SER A 85 -16.13 23.16 -7.56
C SER A 85 -16.12 21.74 -7.00
N THR A 86 -17.29 21.12 -6.78
CA THR A 86 -17.41 19.79 -6.17
C THR A 86 -16.56 18.74 -6.87
N SER A 87 -16.45 18.73 -8.20
CA SER A 87 -15.59 17.77 -8.92
C SER A 87 -14.10 18.03 -8.70
N LEU A 88 -13.66 19.29 -8.70
CA LEU A 88 -12.27 19.68 -8.40
C LEU A 88 -11.93 19.39 -6.94
N SER A 89 -12.80 19.76 -6.00
CA SER A 89 -12.65 19.49 -4.57
C SER A 89 -12.64 17.99 -4.28
N ALA A 90 -13.45 17.18 -4.98
CA ALA A 90 -13.43 15.73 -4.88
C ALA A 90 -12.10 15.14 -5.38
N GLU A 91 -11.55 15.65 -6.48
CA GLU A 91 -10.22 15.23 -6.96
C GLU A 91 -9.11 15.65 -5.99
N ILE A 92 -9.14 16.87 -5.43
CA ILE A 92 -8.17 17.30 -4.42
C ILE A 92 -8.27 16.42 -3.16
N LEU A 93 -9.47 16.09 -2.70
CA LEU A 93 -9.66 15.15 -1.58
C LEU A 93 -9.14 13.75 -1.94
N LYS A 94 -9.43 13.21 -3.13
CA LYS A 94 -8.86 11.94 -3.63
C LYS A 94 -7.33 11.96 -3.57
N GLN A 95 -6.69 13.03 -4.05
CA GLN A 95 -5.24 13.19 -3.99
C GLN A 95 -4.72 13.28 -2.53
N ARG A 96 -5.40 14.01 -1.64
CA ARG A 96 -5.06 14.06 -0.20
C ARG A 96 -5.14 12.68 0.47
N GLN A 97 -6.21 11.94 0.22
CA GLN A 97 -6.42 10.59 0.76
C GLN A 97 -5.32 9.63 0.28
N LEU A 98 -4.98 9.66 -1.02
CA LEU A 98 -3.91 8.85 -1.61
C LEU A 98 -2.52 9.23 -1.08
N GLN A 99 -2.23 10.54 -0.96
CA GLN A 99 -0.98 11.06 -0.41
C GLN A 99 -0.77 10.58 1.04
N GLN A 100 -1.81 10.67 1.87
CA GLN A 100 -1.74 10.20 3.25
C GLN A 100 -1.63 8.68 3.35
N ALA A 101 -2.38 7.92 2.56
CA ALA A 101 -2.28 6.46 2.52
C ALA A 101 -0.89 6.00 2.06
N ALA A 102 -0.30 6.66 1.05
CA ALA A 102 1.08 6.42 0.62
C ALA A 102 2.11 6.77 1.70
N CYS A 103 1.89 7.85 2.45
CA CYS A 103 2.72 8.21 3.62
C CYS A 103 2.67 7.10 4.69
N CYS A 104 1.47 6.61 5.04
CA CYS A 104 1.32 5.52 6.00
C CYS A 104 2.08 4.26 5.58
N ARG A 105 1.88 3.78 4.33
CA ARG A 105 2.61 2.62 3.78
C ARG A 105 4.13 2.82 3.78
N ALA A 106 4.61 4.03 3.49
CA ALA A 106 6.05 4.33 3.50
C ALA A 106 6.65 4.33 4.93
N MET A 107 5.89 4.79 5.93
CA MET A 107 6.32 4.77 7.33
C MET A 107 6.25 3.37 7.94
N GLU A 108 5.26 2.55 7.55
CA GLU A 108 5.19 1.14 7.91
C GLU A 108 6.39 0.35 7.35
N ALA A 109 6.78 0.62 6.10
CA ALA A 109 8.00 0.06 5.52
C ALA A 109 9.29 0.52 6.25
N ALA A 110 9.23 1.64 6.99
CA ALA A 110 10.29 2.11 7.88
C ALA A 110 10.17 1.58 9.33
N GLY A 111 9.26 0.64 9.58
CA GLY A 111 9.06 -0.02 10.88
C GLY A 111 8.12 0.72 11.85
N TRP A 112 7.43 1.77 11.41
CA TRP A 112 6.42 2.45 12.23
C TRP A 112 5.09 1.67 12.20
N ARG A 113 4.17 1.97 13.13
CA ARG A 113 2.82 1.39 13.11
C ARG A 113 1.81 2.45 12.67
N SER A 114 1.00 2.17 11.64
CA SER A 114 -0.14 3.02 11.32
C SER A 114 -1.41 2.57 12.05
N PHE A 115 -2.30 3.53 12.30
CA PHE A 115 -3.67 3.33 12.71
C PHE A 115 -4.55 4.15 11.77
N VAL A 116 -5.48 3.48 11.10
CA VAL A 116 -6.42 4.10 10.17
C VAL A 116 -7.82 3.82 10.65
N ILE A 117 -8.65 4.86 10.76
CA ILE A 117 -10.07 4.73 11.09
C ILE A 117 -10.89 5.47 10.05
N HIS A 118 -11.75 4.72 9.37
CA HIS A 118 -12.84 5.24 8.56
C HIS A 118 -14.07 5.37 9.44
N ALA A 119 -14.62 6.58 9.53
CA ALA A 119 -15.72 6.89 10.42
C ALA A 119 -16.73 7.86 9.76
N ARG A 120 -18.00 7.71 10.10
CA ARG A 120 -19.09 8.58 9.64
C ARG A 120 -19.52 9.52 10.76
N LEU A 121 -19.62 10.80 10.44
CA LEU A 121 -20.10 11.83 11.34
C LEU A 121 -21.59 11.60 11.65
N THR A 122 -21.96 11.58 12.94
CA THR A 122 -23.34 11.33 13.41
C THR A 122 -24.06 12.57 13.94
N SER A 123 -23.32 13.62 14.32
CA SER A 123 -23.87 14.91 14.73
C SER A 123 -23.17 16.06 13.98
N PRO A 124 -23.75 17.27 13.89
CA PRO A 124 -23.10 18.38 13.19
C PRO A 124 -21.67 18.63 13.68
N PHE A 125 -20.74 18.86 12.77
CA PHE A 125 -19.34 19.18 13.08
C PHE A 125 -19.04 20.65 12.83
N VAL A 126 -18.35 21.27 13.77
CA VAL A 126 -17.88 22.65 13.69
C VAL A 126 -16.47 22.75 14.28
N SER A 127 -15.63 23.60 13.70
CA SER A 127 -14.25 23.83 14.12
C SER A 127 -13.88 25.29 13.87
N GLY A 128 -13.01 25.89 14.68
CA GLY A 128 -12.55 27.26 14.45
C GLY A 128 -13.54 28.35 14.86
N LEU A 129 -14.54 28.04 15.69
CA LEU A 129 -15.36 29.04 16.37
C LEU A 129 -14.44 29.98 17.17
N GLY A 130 -14.50 31.29 16.88
CA GLY A 130 -13.61 32.31 17.44
C GLY A 130 -12.41 32.70 16.57
N MET A 131 -12.17 32.02 15.44
CA MET A 131 -11.22 32.50 14.43
C MET A 131 -11.84 33.65 13.63
N ALA A 132 -11.06 34.71 13.40
CA ALA A 132 -11.49 35.81 12.52
C ALA A 132 -11.68 35.30 11.08
N HIS A 133 -12.93 35.30 10.62
CA HIS A 133 -13.34 34.89 9.28
C HIS A 133 -14.24 35.98 8.68
N PRO A 134 -14.27 36.21 7.35
CA PRO A 134 -15.11 37.24 6.73
C PRO A 134 -16.62 37.12 6.97
N THR A 135 -17.09 35.95 7.44
CA THR A 135 -18.49 35.69 7.84
C THR A 135 -18.68 35.60 9.37
N GLU A 136 -17.68 36.04 10.14
CA GLU A 136 -17.61 36.12 11.63
C GLU A 136 -17.77 34.78 12.40
N THR A 137 -18.24 33.72 11.73
CA THR A 137 -18.44 32.39 12.30
C THR A 137 -17.61 31.36 11.53
N GLY A 138 -16.38 31.15 12.02
CA GLY A 138 -15.40 30.29 11.38
C GLY A 138 -15.76 28.81 11.36
N LEU A 139 -15.58 28.20 10.18
CA LEU A 139 -15.35 26.77 9.97
C LEU A 139 -13.88 26.62 9.51
N VAL A 140 -13.10 25.68 10.05
CA VAL A 140 -11.71 25.50 9.58
C VAL A 140 -11.72 24.84 8.20
N LEU A 141 -11.30 25.59 7.19
CA LEU A 141 -11.12 25.14 5.81
C LEU A 141 -9.63 25.00 5.49
N ASP A 142 -9.26 23.95 4.76
CA ASP A 142 -7.91 23.80 4.22
C ASP A 142 -7.71 24.83 3.10
N HIS A 143 -6.71 25.71 3.27
CA HIS A 143 -6.46 26.85 2.38
C HIS A 143 -6.18 26.47 0.92
N THR A 144 -5.84 25.20 0.63
CA THR A 144 -5.51 24.74 -0.73
C THR A 144 -6.67 24.06 -1.46
N SER A 145 -7.68 23.56 -0.72
CA SER A 145 -8.81 22.81 -1.26
C SER A 145 -10.16 23.50 -1.03
N GLY A 146 -10.22 24.46 -0.11
CA GLY A 146 -11.47 25.07 0.37
C GLY A 146 -12.36 24.11 1.16
N MET A 147 -11.89 22.89 1.46
CA MET A 147 -12.68 21.86 2.14
C MET A 147 -12.54 21.93 3.65
N PRO A 148 -13.61 21.65 4.41
CA PRO A 148 -13.51 21.52 5.86
C PRO A 148 -12.70 20.28 6.22
N TYR A 149 -11.86 20.41 7.25
CA TYR A 149 -11.03 19.32 7.76
C TYR A 149 -10.87 19.43 9.28
N ILE A 150 -10.31 18.37 9.89
CA ILE A 150 -9.99 18.34 11.32
C ILE A 150 -8.46 18.42 11.48
N PRO A 151 -7.92 19.55 11.98
CA PRO A 151 -6.47 19.70 12.13
C PRO A 151 -5.85 18.62 13.02
N ALA A 152 -4.66 18.14 12.64
CA ALA A 152 -3.89 17.17 13.39
C ALA A 152 -3.59 17.61 14.83
N SER A 153 -3.41 18.91 15.06
CA SER A 153 -3.23 19.51 16.39
C SER A 153 -4.49 19.39 17.25
N SER A 154 -5.66 19.70 16.69
CA SER A 154 -6.96 19.55 17.37
C SER A 154 -7.23 18.09 17.72
N GLN A 155 -7.03 17.18 16.75
CA GLN A 155 -7.14 15.73 16.99
C GLN A 155 -6.18 15.28 18.10
N LYS A 156 -4.91 15.71 18.08
CA LYS A 156 -3.92 15.35 19.12
C LYS A 156 -4.32 15.87 20.51
N GLY A 157 -5.00 17.02 20.58
CA GLY A 157 -5.61 17.54 21.81
C GLY A 157 -6.72 16.62 22.34
N VAL A 158 -7.70 16.26 21.50
CA VAL A 158 -8.79 15.33 21.87
C VAL A 158 -8.24 13.96 22.26
N LEU A 159 -7.21 13.46 21.57
CA LEU A 159 -6.54 12.21 21.92
C LEU A 159 -5.87 12.28 23.31
N ARG A 160 -5.24 13.40 23.67
CA ARG A 160 -4.67 13.60 25.02
C ARG A 160 -5.77 13.65 26.09
N LEU A 161 -6.92 14.25 25.79
CA LEU A 161 -8.10 14.27 26.67
C LEU A 161 -8.70 12.87 26.86
N ALA A 162 -8.93 12.14 25.76
CA ALA A 162 -9.44 10.77 25.81
C ALA A 162 -8.47 9.83 26.55
N TYR A 163 -7.16 10.05 26.41
CA TYR A 163 -6.15 9.33 27.20
C TYR A 163 -6.34 9.59 28.71
N LEU A 164 -6.42 10.87 29.11
CA LEU A 164 -6.62 11.26 30.51
C LEU A 164 -7.89 10.61 31.06
N ILE A 165 -9.01 10.71 30.35
CA ILE A 165 -10.29 10.11 30.75
C ILE A 165 -10.18 8.58 30.88
N ASN A 166 -9.46 7.91 29.97
CA ASN A 166 -9.16 6.49 30.08
C ASN A 166 -8.30 6.12 31.31
N THR A 167 -7.47 7.02 31.83
CA THR A 167 -6.73 6.79 33.10
C THR A 167 -7.59 7.01 34.36
N LEU A 168 -8.72 7.73 34.25
CA LEU A 168 -9.65 7.96 35.35
C LEU A 168 -10.73 6.88 35.48
N ARG A 169 -10.77 5.91 34.55
CA ARG A 169 -11.75 4.83 34.49
C ARG A 169 -11.09 3.46 34.58
N ASP A 170 -11.81 2.48 35.11
CA ASP A 170 -11.40 1.07 35.04
C ASP A 170 -11.58 0.48 33.61
N ASP A 171 -11.21 -0.78 33.42
CA ASP A 171 -11.37 -1.47 32.13
C ASP A 171 -12.84 -1.78 31.76
N GLN A 172 -13.79 -1.59 32.67
CA GLN A 172 -15.23 -1.69 32.43
C GLN A 172 -15.85 -0.32 32.08
N GLY A 173 -15.09 0.78 32.23
CA GLY A 173 -15.51 2.15 31.98
C GLY A 173 -16.07 2.89 33.20
N ASN A 174 -16.04 2.30 34.40
CA ASN A 174 -16.49 2.96 35.63
C ASN A 174 -15.44 3.96 36.12
N TRP A 175 -15.86 5.08 36.69
CA TRP A 175 -14.96 6.04 37.32
C TRP A 175 -14.29 5.45 38.57
N LEU A 176 -12.96 5.61 38.66
CA LEU A 176 -12.19 5.17 39.82
C LEU A 176 -12.40 6.12 41.01
N PRO A 177 -12.49 5.62 42.26
CA PRO A 177 -12.54 6.47 43.45
C PRO A 177 -11.27 7.33 43.62
N GLU A 178 -11.41 8.52 44.21
CA GLU A 178 -10.28 9.44 44.46
C GLU A 178 -9.14 8.79 45.25
N ASP A 179 -9.45 7.97 46.26
CA ASP A 179 -8.48 7.23 47.09
C ASP A 179 -7.71 6.14 46.31
N THR A 180 -8.21 5.72 45.14
CA THR A 180 -7.49 4.83 44.22
C THR A 180 -6.62 5.67 43.30
N LEU A 181 -7.19 6.71 42.68
CA LEU A 181 -6.47 7.63 41.78
C LEU A 181 -5.26 8.30 42.43
N ALA A 182 -5.38 8.74 43.69
CA ALA A 182 -4.29 9.36 44.43
C ALA A 182 -3.21 8.36 44.88
N ARG A 183 -3.62 7.15 45.27
CA ARG A 183 -2.71 6.05 45.66
C ARG A 183 -1.87 5.56 44.50
N ASP A 184 -2.50 5.41 43.34
CA ASP A 184 -1.87 4.95 42.10
C ASP A 184 -1.17 6.08 41.34
N ARG A 185 -1.17 7.31 41.92
CA ARG A 185 -0.51 8.53 41.40
C ARG A 185 -0.99 8.95 40.01
N ILE A 186 -2.29 8.79 39.75
CA ILE A 186 -2.97 9.30 38.56
C ILE A 186 -3.38 10.77 38.79
N ILE A 187 -3.64 11.15 40.05
CA ILE A 187 -3.89 12.54 40.47
C ILE A 187 -3.05 12.90 41.69
N GLU A 188 -2.72 14.19 41.83
CA GLU A 188 -2.11 14.78 43.03
C GLU A 188 -2.79 16.10 43.40
N ARG A 189 -2.62 16.58 44.64
CA ARG A 189 -3.13 17.90 45.05
C ARG A 189 -2.13 18.99 44.69
N GLY A 190 -2.58 19.95 43.89
CA GLY A 190 -1.84 21.16 43.58
C GLY A 190 -1.64 22.09 44.78
N LYS A 191 -0.85 23.15 44.59
CA LYS A 191 -0.57 24.17 45.63
C LYS A 191 -1.82 24.97 46.04
N ASP A 192 -2.83 24.98 45.18
CA ASP A 192 -4.17 25.53 45.37
C ASP A 192 -5.14 24.55 46.06
N GLY A 193 -4.68 23.34 46.40
CA GLY A 193 -5.47 22.28 47.01
C GLY A 193 -6.39 21.52 46.04
N GLN A 194 -6.41 21.89 44.75
CA GLN A 194 -7.21 21.25 43.71
C GLN A 194 -6.55 19.95 43.22
N TRP A 195 -7.35 19.00 42.75
CA TRP A 195 -6.83 17.80 42.10
C TRP A 195 -6.26 18.14 40.71
N GLN A 196 -5.04 17.69 40.45
CA GLN A 196 -4.34 17.82 39.17
C GLN A 196 -3.95 16.43 38.67
N TRP A 197 -4.15 16.18 37.37
CA TRP A 197 -3.76 14.90 36.75
C TRP A 197 -2.25 14.83 36.54
N LEU A 198 -1.65 13.71 36.92
CA LEU A 198 -0.20 13.50 36.83
C LEU A 198 0.16 12.79 35.53
N GLU A 199 1.06 13.41 34.74
CA GLU A 199 1.51 12.84 33.47
C GLU A 199 2.41 11.61 33.65
N ASP A 200 1.84 10.43 33.38
CA ASP A 200 2.57 9.16 33.36
C ASP A 200 3.62 9.05 32.23
N ALA A 201 4.46 8.02 32.29
CA ALA A 201 5.53 7.79 31.32
C ALA A 201 5.03 7.45 29.89
N ALA A 202 3.86 6.83 29.75
CA ALA A 202 3.28 6.47 28.46
C ALA A 202 2.68 7.70 27.76
N SER A 203 1.89 8.53 28.46
CA SER A 203 1.42 9.84 28.02
C SER A 203 2.58 10.71 27.50
N ARG A 204 3.63 10.88 28.31
CA ARG A 204 4.83 11.65 27.93
C ARG A 204 5.55 11.06 26.71
N THR A 205 5.54 9.73 26.56
CA THR A 205 6.12 9.04 25.40
C THR A 205 5.26 9.20 24.14
N LEU A 206 3.93 9.14 24.25
CA LEU A 206 3.00 9.27 23.12
C LEU A 206 2.88 10.72 22.64
N PHE A 207 2.56 11.65 23.54
CA PHE A 207 2.23 13.03 23.19
C PHE A 207 3.44 13.97 23.21
N GLY A 208 4.40 13.71 24.11
CA GLY A 208 5.55 14.55 24.41
C GLY A 208 5.35 15.41 25.66
N SER A 209 6.46 15.83 26.27
CA SER A 209 6.51 16.75 27.42
C SER A 209 7.55 17.86 27.19
N GLY A 210 7.27 19.08 27.60
CA GLY A 210 8.23 20.19 27.59
C GLY A 210 9.14 20.23 28.83
N GLY A 211 10.04 21.23 28.88
CA GLY A 211 10.91 21.53 30.03
C GLY A 211 12.41 21.47 29.72
N ASP A 212 13.20 22.34 30.35
CA ASP A 212 14.60 22.63 29.94
C ASP A 212 15.57 21.44 30.00
N LYS A 213 15.29 20.43 30.84
CA LYS A 213 16.15 19.25 31.06
C LYS A 213 15.47 17.91 30.75
N ASP A 214 14.15 17.91 30.58
CA ASP A 214 13.29 16.72 30.50
C ASP A 214 12.35 16.75 29.28
N ALA A 215 12.65 17.60 28.28
CA ALA A 215 11.91 17.69 27.04
C ALA A 215 11.97 16.37 26.24
N ILE A 216 10.80 15.87 25.85
CA ILE A 216 10.65 14.63 25.06
C ILE A 216 9.68 14.91 23.91
N ALA A 217 10.10 14.59 22.70
CA ALA A 217 9.23 14.59 21.54
C ALA A 217 8.30 13.36 21.57
N GLY A 218 7.00 13.58 21.40
CA GLY A 218 6.02 12.50 21.35
C GLY A 218 6.20 11.56 20.15
N GLN A 219 5.96 10.27 20.36
CA GLN A 219 6.04 9.24 19.33
C GLN A 219 4.80 9.17 18.43
N VAL A 220 3.65 9.72 18.86
CA VAL A 220 2.44 9.79 18.03
C VAL A 220 2.50 11.02 17.12
N VAL A 221 2.47 10.73 15.82
CA VAL A 221 2.21 11.68 14.74
C VAL A 221 0.76 11.49 14.31
N VAL A 222 -0.03 12.56 14.35
CA VAL A 222 -1.40 12.59 13.84
C VAL A 222 -1.37 13.28 12.48
N LEU A 223 -2.12 12.78 11.50
CA LEU A 223 -2.34 13.44 10.22
C LEU A 223 -3.68 14.18 10.23
N ASP A 224 -3.80 15.24 9.43
CA ASP A 224 -5.05 15.98 9.26
C ASP A 224 -6.16 15.06 8.73
N ALA A 225 -7.32 15.03 9.38
CA ALA A 225 -8.43 14.18 8.96
C ALA A 225 -9.30 14.94 7.96
N TYR A 226 -9.29 14.46 6.71
CA TYR A 226 -10.09 15.00 5.62
C TYR A 226 -11.34 14.14 5.39
N PRO A 227 -12.44 14.74 4.92
CA PRO A 227 -13.59 13.98 4.45
C PRO A 227 -13.21 13.15 3.21
N LEU A 228 -13.92 12.04 2.98
CA LEU A 228 -13.68 11.14 1.86
C LEU A 228 -14.16 11.74 0.53
N THR A 229 -15.24 12.53 0.59
CA THR A 229 -15.84 13.29 -0.52
C THR A 229 -16.22 14.68 -0.01
N PRO A 230 -16.46 15.67 -0.90
CA PRO A 230 -16.92 17.00 -0.47
C PRO A 230 -18.20 16.88 0.37
N PRO A 231 -18.19 17.33 1.64
CA PRO A 231 -19.31 17.10 2.54
C PRO A 231 -20.39 18.17 2.38
N GLU A 232 -21.62 17.85 2.79
CA GLU A 232 -22.71 18.83 2.81
C GLU A 232 -22.52 19.81 3.97
N LEU A 233 -22.56 21.11 3.65
CA LEU A 233 -22.54 22.18 4.64
C LEU A 233 -23.97 22.55 5.07
N GLY A 234 -24.12 22.92 6.33
CA GLY A 234 -25.36 23.40 6.93
C GLY A 234 -25.15 24.71 7.69
N GLU A 235 -26.26 25.32 8.07
CA GLU A 235 -26.31 26.47 8.96
C GLU A 235 -26.95 26.03 10.28
N GLU A 236 -26.30 26.34 11.40
CA GLU A 236 -26.79 26.10 12.76
C GLU A 236 -26.89 27.43 13.51
N ILE A 237 -27.71 27.47 14.56
CA ILE A 237 -27.97 28.72 15.31
C ILE A 237 -27.59 28.54 16.78
N LEU A 238 -26.90 29.52 17.34
CA LEU A 238 -26.63 29.64 18.77
C LEU A 238 -27.35 30.88 19.31
N ASN A 239 -28.19 30.71 20.34
CA ASN A 239 -28.88 31.81 21.00
C ASN A 239 -28.29 32.04 22.41
N PRO A 240 -27.19 32.79 22.57
CA PRO A 240 -26.79 33.31 23.89
C PRO A 240 -27.91 34.20 24.46
N HIS A 241 -28.31 33.91 25.70
CA HIS A 241 -29.22 34.76 26.48
C HIS A 241 -28.46 35.74 27.38
N TYR A 242 -27.36 35.33 28.00
CA TYR A 242 -26.67 36.13 29.04
C TYR A 242 -25.50 36.98 28.51
N GLY A 243 -25.72 37.70 27.39
CA GLY A 243 -24.66 38.47 26.73
C GLY A 243 -24.01 39.53 27.64
N GLU A 244 -24.83 40.24 28.42
CA GLU A 244 -24.37 41.31 29.32
C GLU A 244 -23.60 40.78 30.54
N TYR A 245 -23.88 39.53 30.95
CA TYR A 245 -23.16 38.86 32.03
C TYR A 245 -21.73 38.49 31.61
N TYR A 246 -21.57 37.90 30.42
CA TYR A 246 -20.24 37.58 29.89
C TYR A 246 -19.39 38.82 29.57
N GLN A 247 -20.02 39.98 29.41
CA GLN A 247 -19.35 41.28 29.28
C GLN A 247 -19.08 41.99 30.62
N GLY A 248 -19.53 41.41 31.75
CA GLY A 248 -19.35 42.00 33.09
C GLY A 248 -20.24 43.22 33.38
N VAL A 249 -21.29 43.45 32.59
CA VAL A 249 -22.18 44.62 32.70
C VAL A 249 -23.20 44.45 33.84
N ARG A 250 -23.83 43.26 33.94
CA ARG A 250 -24.73 42.91 35.06
C ARG A 250 -24.78 41.41 35.33
N GLY A 251 -25.47 41.00 36.40
CA GLY A 251 -25.66 39.59 36.76
C GLY A 251 -26.46 38.79 35.69
N PRO A 252 -26.45 37.46 35.78
CA PRO A 252 -27.17 36.60 34.84
C PRO A 252 -28.68 36.63 35.14
N THR A 253 -29.39 37.54 34.49
CA THR A 253 -30.84 37.74 34.63
C THR A 253 -31.58 37.12 33.44
N GLU A 254 -32.72 36.46 33.71
CA GLU A 254 -33.54 35.79 32.68
C GLU A 254 -34.38 36.75 31.81
N ASP A 255 -34.17 38.07 31.95
CA ASP A 255 -34.85 39.13 31.20
C ASP A 255 -34.12 39.53 29.90
N GLN A 256 -32.96 38.94 29.62
CA GLN A 256 -32.15 39.26 28.44
C GLN A 256 -32.70 38.57 27.17
N SER A 257 -32.80 39.34 26.09
CA SER A 257 -33.25 38.82 24.80
C SER A 257 -32.17 37.91 24.17
N PRO A 258 -32.53 36.74 23.60
CA PRO A 258 -31.58 35.93 22.86
C PRO A 258 -31.08 36.66 21.63
N ILE A 259 -29.78 36.53 21.33
CA ILE A 259 -29.15 37.07 20.12
C ILE A 259 -28.83 35.91 19.17
N PRO A 260 -29.61 35.64 18.10
CA PRO A 260 -29.36 34.47 17.24
C PRO A 260 -28.09 34.63 16.40
N ILE A 261 -27.08 33.83 16.70
CA ILE A 261 -25.80 33.76 15.96
C ILE A 261 -25.83 32.53 15.05
N LYS A 262 -25.96 32.76 13.75
CA LYS A 262 -25.92 31.75 12.69
C LYS A 262 -24.47 31.38 12.36
N PHE A 263 -24.14 30.10 12.27
CA PHE A 263 -22.78 29.61 11.97
C PHE A 263 -22.79 28.40 11.03
N LEU A 264 -21.72 28.23 10.26
CA LEU A 264 -21.57 27.10 9.33
C LEU A 264 -21.12 25.82 10.04
N VAL A 265 -21.66 24.69 9.59
CA VAL A 265 -21.31 23.34 10.06
C VAL A 265 -21.16 22.37 8.90
N VAL A 266 -20.43 21.28 9.12
CA VAL A 266 -20.56 20.07 8.30
C VAL A 266 -21.74 19.25 8.85
N LYS A 267 -22.69 18.88 7.98
CA LYS A 267 -23.84 18.06 8.38
C LYS A 267 -23.43 16.62 8.66
N ALA A 268 -24.18 15.96 9.54
CA ALA A 268 -24.06 14.53 9.79
C ALA A 268 -24.21 13.72 8.49
N GLY A 269 -23.57 12.55 8.43
CA GLY A 269 -23.48 11.69 7.25
C GLY A 269 -22.15 11.77 6.50
N ALA A 270 -21.39 12.86 6.65
CA ALA A 270 -20.06 13.00 6.08
C ALA A 270 -19.09 11.92 6.61
N GLU A 271 -18.33 11.29 5.72
CA GLU A 271 -17.34 10.27 6.08
C GLU A 271 -15.93 10.86 6.11
N PHE A 272 -15.17 10.56 7.16
CA PHE A 272 -13.80 11.02 7.37
C PHE A 272 -12.86 9.84 7.52
N VAL A 273 -11.59 10.04 7.17
CA VAL A 273 -10.52 9.06 7.43
C VAL A 273 -9.47 9.69 8.34
N PHE A 274 -9.36 9.12 9.54
CA PHE A 274 -8.39 9.50 10.56
C PHE A 274 -7.16 8.61 10.42
N ARG A 275 -5.96 9.22 10.43
CA ARG A 275 -4.69 8.48 10.28
C ARG A 275 -3.68 8.92 11.32
N LEU A 276 -3.23 7.97 12.14
CA LEU A 276 -2.18 8.14 13.13
C LEU A 276 -1.00 7.23 12.79
N LEU A 277 0.19 7.67 13.19
CA LEU A 277 1.44 6.94 13.04
C LEU A 277 2.17 6.94 14.38
N LEU A 278 2.40 5.75 14.93
CA LEU A 278 3.26 5.55 16.09
C LEU A 278 4.67 5.22 15.61
N ARG A 279 5.61 6.10 15.95
CA ARG A 279 7.04 5.95 15.63
C ARG A 279 7.64 4.71 16.28
N THR A 280 8.77 4.27 15.73
CA THR A 280 9.68 3.38 16.48
C THR A 280 10.18 4.10 17.75
N PRO A 281 10.46 3.37 18.85
CA PRO A 281 10.93 3.96 20.09
C PRO A 281 12.18 4.83 19.91
N PHE A 282 12.14 6.05 20.44
CA PHE A 282 13.34 6.88 20.58
C PHE A 282 14.25 6.35 21.70
N ALA A 283 15.56 6.57 21.57
CA ALA A 283 16.54 6.19 22.60
C ALA A 283 16.25 6.78 24.00
N ASN A 284 15.56 7.93 24.06
CA ASN A 284 15.24 8.64 25.30
C ASN A 284 13.76 8.48 25.73
N ALA A 285 13.05 7.46 25.24
CA ALA A 285 11.67 7.19 25.66
C ALA A 285 11.62 6.81 27.15
N LYS A 286 10.65 7.34 27.93
CA LYS A 286 10.50 7.01 29.37
C LYS A 286 9.89 5.61 29.64
N SER A 287 9.79 4.81 28.58
CA SER A 287 9.44 3.40 28.50
C SER A 287 7.98 3.02 28.80
N THR A 288 7.45 2.25 27.86
CA THR A 288 6.29 1.36 27.95
C THR A 288 6.51 0.37 26.80
N PRO A 289 6.18 -0.93 26.92
CA PRO A 289 6.36 -1.86 25.80
C PRO A 289 5.62 -1.34 24.54
N GLN A 290 6.23 -1.46 23.36
CA GLN A 290 5.63 -0.95 22.11
C GLN A 290 4.21 -1.49 21.90
N ASN A 291 3.97 -2.76 22.25
CA ASN A 291 2.64 -3.39 22.18
C ASN A 291 1.62 -2.75 23.14
N GLY A 292 2.06 -2.29 24.32
CA GLY A 292 1.22 -1.53 25.26
C GLY A 292 0.87 -0.15 24.72
N LEU A 293 1.84 0.55 24.12
CA LEU A 293 1.60 1.83 23.43
C LEU A 293 0.62 1.68 22.26
N VAL A 294 0.71 0.58 21.49
CA VAL A 294 -0.22 0.27 20.40
C VAL A 294 -1.65 0.13 20.92
N HIS A 295 -1.88 -0.71 21.92
CA HIS A 295 -3.22 -0.89 22.51
C HIS A 295 -3.78 0.42 23.10
N LEU A 296 -2.93 1.20 23.75
CA LEU A 296 -3.30 2.45 24.39
C LEU A 296 -3.67 3.54 23.36
N VAL A 297 -2.98 3.59 22.21
CA VAL A 297 -3.38 4.43 21.06
C VAL A 297 -4.72 3.95 20.48
N GLU A 298 -4.96 2.64 20.35
CA GLU A 298 -6.24 2.11 19.85
C GLU A 298 -7.42 2.43 20.76
N LYS A 299 -7.29 2.22 22.08
CA LYS A 299 -8.32 2.57 23.10
C LYS A 299 -8.61 4.08 23.09
N THR A 300 -7.54 4.88 23.07
CA THR A 300 -7.62 6.35 23.07
C THR A 300 -8.26 6.91 21.78
N LEU A 301 -7.85 6.41 20.61
CA LEU A 301 -8.35 6.86 19.31
C LEU A 301 -9.83 6.50 19.13
N ARG A 302 -10.27 5.34 19.63
CA ARG A 302 -11.68 4.96 19.64
C ARG A 302 -12.50 5.96 20.46
N GLY A 303 -12.19 6.12 21.75
CA GLY A 303 -12.92 7.03 22.65
C GLY A 303 -12.93 8.48 22.15
N ALA A 304 -11.81 8.98 21.65
CA ALA A 304 -11.71 10.33 21.06
C ALA A 304 -12.71 10.55 19.91
N ILE A 305 -12.90 9.55 19.04
CA ILE A 305 -13.77 9.63 17.86
C ILE A 305 -15.25 9.42 18.24
N THR A 306 -15.55 8.48 19.15
CA THR A 306 -16.93 8.07 19.46
C THR A 306 -17.56 8.77 20.65
N GLU A 307 -16.80 9.07 21.72
CA GLU A 307 -17.31 9.58 23.00
C GLU A 307 -16.99 11.07 23.22
N GLU A 308 -15.75 11.49 22.99
CA GLU A 308 -15.30 12.86 23.25
C GLU A 308 -15.68 13.83 22.11
N GLY A 309 -15.59 13.35 20.87
CA GLY A 309 -15.91 14.11 19.66
C GLY A 309 -14.79 15.07 19.23
N MET A 310 -14.85 15.48 17.96
CA MET A 310 -13.84 16.30 17.31
C MET A 310 -14.35 17.72 17.04
N GLY A 311 -13.49 18.72 17.18
CA GLY A 311 -13.82 20.12 16.89
C GLY A 311 -14.30 20.89 18.13
N ALA A 312 -15.27 21.78 17.93
CA ALA A 312 -15.83 22.64 18.98
C ALA A 312 -17.28 22.23 19.31
N LYS A 313 -17.82 22.78 20.41
CA LYS A 313 -19.17 22.46 20.95
C LYS A 313 -19.37 20.96 21.27
N THR A 314 -18.29 20.21 21.51
CA THR A 314 -18.34 18.78 21.83
C THR A 314 -19.14 18.46 23.10
N ALA A 315 -19.19 19.37 24.09
CA ALA A 315 -19.99 19.22 25.30
C ALA A 315 -21.52 19.20 25.05
N VAL A 316 -21.99 19.82 23.96
CA VAL A 316 -23.40 19.77 23.50
C VAL A 316 -23.59 18.77 22.36
N GLY A 317 -22.69 17.78 22.24
CA GLY A 317 -22.84 16.64 21.33
C GLY A 317 -22.35 16.84 19.90
N PHE A 318 -21.74 17.97 19.55
CA PHE A 318 -21.21 18.20 18.19
C PHE A 318 -20.00 17.30 17.90
N GLY A 319 -19.74 17.04 16.61
CA GLY A 319 -18.53 16.36 16.14
C GLY A 319 -18.38 14.89 16.57
N ARG A 320 -19.48 14.17 16.80
CA ARG A 320 -19.47 12.74 17.13
C ARG A 320 -19.45 11.88 15.87
N PHE A 321 -18.82 10.71 15.97
CA PHE A 321 -18.65 9.80 14.84
C PHE A 321 -18.97 8.35 15.24
N THR A 322 -19.43 7.57 14.26
CA THR A 322 -19.46 6.10 14.33
C THR A 322 -18.34 5.54 13.45
N ILE A 323 -17.56 4.62 14.00
CA ILE A 323 -16.50 3.91 13.27
C ILE A 323 -17.15 2.93 12.28
N LEU A 324 -16.82 3.07 11.00
CA LEU A 324 -17.23 2.14 9.94
C LEU A 324 -16.20 1.01 9.77
N ALA A 325 -14.91 1.34 9.80
CA ALA A 325 -13.82 0.37 9.68
C ALA A 325 -12.52 0.86 10.33
N GLN A 326 -11.64 -0.07 10.74
CA GLN A 326 -10.28 0.22 11.22
C GLN A 326 -9.23 0.05 10.10
N GLN A 327 -9.54 0.57 8.91
CA GLN A 327 -8.69 0.55 7.72
C GLN A 327 -9.11 1.65 6.74
N ASP A 328 -8.33 1.87 5.69
CA ASP A 328 -8.72 2.77 4.59
C ASP A 328 -10.02 2.27 3.90
N PRO A 329 -10.93 3.16 3.48
CA PRO A 329 -12.06 2.80 2.64
C PRO A 329 -11.63 2.06 1.36
N PRO A 330 -12.38 1.04 0.88
CA PRO A 330 -12.05 0.30 -0.34
C PRO A 330 -11.85 1.20 -1.58
N LEU A 331 -12.54 2.35 -1.61
CA LEU A 331 -12.47 3.38 -2.63
C LEU A 331 -11.06 3.98 -2.81
N ILE A 332 -10.26 4.06 -1.73
CA ILE A 332 -8.86 4.51 -1.82
C ILE A 332 -8.02 3.46 -2.55
N GLY A 333 -8.32 2.18 -2.35
CA GLY A 333 -7.67 1.08 -3.05
C GLY A 333 -8.00 1.04 -4.54
N THR A 334 -9.23 1.43 -4.96
CA THR A 334 -9.58 1.55 -6.38
C THR A 334 -8.89 2.76 -7.00
N TRP A 335 -8.89 3.92 -6.33
CA TRP A 335 -8.19 5.11 -6.79
C TRP A 335 -6.67 4.90 -6.94
N GLN A 336 -6.05 4.14 -6.04
CA GLN A 336 -4.62 3.81 -6.16
C GLN A 336 -4.37 2.98 -7.43
N LYS A 337 -5.22 1.99 -7.73
CA LYS A 337 -5.13 1.19 -8.97
C LYS A 337 -5.30 2.05 -10.22
N GLU A 338 -6.27 2.97 -10.23
CA GLU A 338 -6.47 3.92 -11.35
C GLU A 338 -5.21 4.76 -11.62
N ILE A 339 -4.57 5.29 -10.58
CA ILE A 339 -3.35 6.09 -10.72
C ILE A 339 -2.17 5.20 -11.13
N ASP A 340 -2.03 4.02 -10.54
CA ASP A 340 -0.96 3.09 -10.89
C ASP A 340 -1.12 2.64 -12.36
N GLU A 341 -2.32 2.37 -12.83
CA GLU A 341 -2.64 2.07 -14.25
C GLU A 341 -2.37 3.27 -15.18
N GLY A 342 -2.62 4.50 -14.72
CA GLY A 342 -2.38 5.73 -15.51
C GLY A 342 -0.90 6.13 -15.60
N GLN A 343 -0.16 6.01 -14.50
CA GLN A 343 1.27 6.32 -14.43
C GLN A 343 2.15 5.17 -14.95
N LYS A 344 1.65 3.93 -14.86
CA LYS A 344 2.28 2.72 -15.37
C LYS A 344 1.30 1.96 -16.27
N PRO A 345 1.03 2.43 -17.50
CA PRO A 345 0.13 1.74 -18.45
C PRO A 345 0.52 0.27 -18.69
N TRP A 346 1.80 -0.06 -18.51
CA TRP A 346 2.34 -1.41 -18.56
C TRP A 346 1.87 -2.35 -17.44
N LEU A 347 1.24 -1.88 -16.36
CA LEU A 347 0.65 -2.77 -15.35
C LEU A 347 -0.52 -3.59 -15.90
N LYS A 348 -1.26 -3.06 -16.89
CA LYS A 348 -2.30 -3.83 -17.62
C LYS A 348 -1.69 -4.96 -18.43
N VAL A 349 -0.47 -4.75 -18.91
CA VAL A 349 0.31 -5.76 -19.63
C VAL A 349 0.85 -6.81 -18.66
N VAL A 350 1.36 -6.40 -17.49
CA VAL A 350 1.76 -7.32 -16.41
C VAL A 350 0.59 -8.20 -15.96
N SER A 351 -0.57 -7.64 -15.64
CA SER A 351 -1.74 -8.42 -15.20
C SER A 351 -2.29 -9.34 -16.29
N LEU A 352 -2.26 -8.91 -17.56
CA LEU A 352 -2.58 -9.75 -18.70
C LEU A 352 -1.62 -10.95 -18.82
N ILE A 353 -0.32 -10.74 -18.65
CA ILE A 353 0.70 -11.81 -18.68
C ILE A 353 0.54 -12.77 -17.50
N ASP A 354 0.31 -12.24 -16.30
CA ASP A 354 0.14 -13.05 -15.09
C ASP A 354 -1.13 -13.92 -15.13
N GLY A 355 -2.18 -13.48 -15.84
CA GLY A 355 -3.38 -14.26 -16.11
C GLY A 355 -3.26 -15.35 -17.18
N ILE A 356 -2.09 -15.55 -17.81
CA ILE A 356 -1.90 -16.61 -18.82
C ILE A 356 -1.52 -17.93 -18.13
N ASP A 357 -2.53 -18.77 -17.87
CA ASP A 357 -2.35 -20.08 -17.25
C ASP A 357 -1.66 -21.10 -18.16
N ASN A 358 -0.39 -21.41 -17.86
CA ASN A 358 0.41 -22.55 -18.36
C ASN A 358 0.45 -22.81 -19.89
N ASN A 359 -0.14 -21.92 -20.70
CA ASN A 359 -0.37 -22.13 -22.13
C ASN A 359 0.64 -21.35 -22.98
N TRP A 360 1.63 -22.08 -23.51
CA TRP A 360 2.64 -21.49 -24.40
C TRP A 360 2.06 -20.83 -25.66
N GLY A 361 0.92 -21.31 -26.18
CA GLY A 361 0.30 -20.74 -27.38
C GLY A 361 -0.22 -19.32 -27.12
N GLN A 362 -1.02 -19.15 -26.07
CA GLN A 362 -1.54 -17.85 -25.63
C GLN A 362 -0.39 -16.93 -25.20
N PHE A 363 0.59 -17.45 -24.47
CA PHE A 363 1.76 -16.69 -24.04
C PHE A 363 2.61 -16.19 -25.23
N LYS A 364 2.91 -17.05 -26.20
CA LYS A 364 3.63 -16.67 -27.43
C LYS A 364 2.85 -15.63 -28.24
N HIS A 365 1.53 -15.80 -28.36
CA HIS A 365 0.66 -14.82 -29.04
C HIS A 365 0.70 -13.46 -28.32
N ALA A 366 0.66 -13.42 -26.98
CA ALA A 366 0.81 -12.18 -26.22
C ALA A 366 2.17 -11.52 -26.46
N LEU A 367 3.28 -12.28 -26.52
CA LEU A 367 4.61 -11.72 -26.81
C LEU A 367 4.78 -11.20 -28.25
N GLN A 368 4.06 -11.79 -29.22
CA GLN A 368 4.27 -11.49 -30.64
C GLN A 368 3.23 -10.54 -31.24
N GLU A 369 1.96 -10.65 -30.87
CA GLU A 369 0.86 -9.90 -31.50
C GLU A 369 0.36 -8.71 -30.65
N ASN A 370 0.63 -8.69 -29.34
CA ASN A 370 0.22 -7.56 -28.50
C ASN A 370 1.24 -6.41 -28.61
N ALA A 371 0.83 -5.31 -29.26
CA ALA A 371 1.65 -4.12 -29.45
C ALA A 371 2.16 -3.52 -28.11
N GLN A 372 1.34 -3.52 -27.06
CA GLN A 372 1.72 -2.96 -25.75
C GLN A 372 2.76 -3.82 -25.03
N VAL A 373 2.78 -5.14 -25.25
CA VAL A 373 3.81 -6.05 -24.72
C VAL A 373 5.18 -5.73 -25.32
N LYS A 374 5.22 -5.38 -26.61
CA LYS A 374 6.45 -4.95 -27.31
C LYS A 374 6.86 -3.53 -26.92
N GLU A 375 5.91 -2.59 -26.82
CA GLU A 375 6.16 -1.20 -26.41
C GLU A 375 6.85 -1.13 -25.04
N TYR A 376 6.38 -1.92 -24.08
CA TYR A 376 6.90 -1.92 -22.71
C TYR A 376 7.95 -3.02 -22.44
N GLN A 377 8.49 -3.66 -23.47
CA GLN A 377 9.49 -4.73 -23.37
C GLN A 377 10.79 -4.30 -22.65
N SER A 378 11.17 -3.03 -22.73
CA SER A 378 12.34 -2.46 -22.04
C SER A 378 12.10 -2.23 -20.54
N ILE A 379 10.85 -2.28 -20.08
CA ILE A 379 10.48 -2.00 -18.70
C ILE A 379 10.71 -3.25 -17.84
N LYS A 380 11.51 -3.10 -16.78
CA LYS A 380 11.93 -4.22 -15.93
C LYS A 380 10.77 -4.97 -15.29
N GLU A 381 9.70 -4.29 -14.91
CA GLU A 381 8.52 -4.90 -14.28
C GLU A 381 7.80 -5.84 -15.26
N VAL A 382 7.62 -5.44 -16.52
CA VAL A 382 7.07 -6.29 -17.60
C VAL A 382 8.00 -7.47 -17.88
N ALA A 383 9.29 -7.21 -18.03
CA ALA A 383 10.26 -8.26 -18.32
C ALA A 383 10.41 -9.29 -17.18
N ILE A 384 10.22 -8.87 -15.91
CA ILE A 384 10.12 -9.81 -14.77
C ILE A 384 8.86 -10.66 -14.87
N ALA A 385 7.68 -10.07 -15.11
CA ALA A 385 6.43 -10.82 -15.27
C ALA A 385 6.49 -11.83 -16.42
N VAL A 386 7.02 -11.41 -17.59
CA VAL A 386 7.28 -12.30 -18.74
C VAL A 386 8.22 -13.44 -18.37
N ARG A 387 9.32 -13.15 -17.66
CA ARG A 387 10.27 -14.16 -17.20
C ARG A 387 9.61 -15.16 -16.25
N GLU A 388 8.80 -14.71 -15.31
CA GLU A 388 8.12 -15.58 -14.35
C GLU A 388 7.06 -16.45 -15.01
N ALA A 389 6.19 -15.88 -15.85
CA ALA A 389 5.20 -16.64 -16.61
C ALA A 389 5.87 -17.70 -17.50
N ALA A 390 6.98 -17.37 -18.17
CA ALA A 390 7.78 -18.34 -18.92
C ALA A 390 8.35 -19.46 -18.03
N LEU A 391 8.83 -19.14 -16.82
CA LEU A 391 9.30 -20.15 -15.86
C LEU A 391 8.16 -21.04 -15.34
N ARG A 392 6.95 -20.50 -15.11
CA ARG A 392 5.74 -21.27 -14.77
C ARG A 392 5.44 -22.29 -15.87
N ILE A 393 5.38 -21.84 -17.13
CA ILE A 393 5.12 -22.71 -18.30
C ILE A 393 6.25 -23.75 -18.50
N LYS A 394 7.52 -23.37 -18.35
CA LYS A 394 8.69 -24.27 -18.44
C LYS A 394 8.66 -25.35 -17.37
N LYS A 395 8.21 -25.02 -16.14
CA LYS A 395 8.02 -25.97 -15.03
C LYS A 395 6.82 -26.88 -15.25
N ALA A 396 5.72 -26.39 -15.82
CA ALA A 396 4.53 -27.18 -16.11
C ALA A 396 4.75 -28.20 -17.25
N PHE A 397 5.50 -27.82 -18.30
CA PHE A 397 5.69 -28.66 -19.49
C PHE A 397 7.16 -28.82 -19.92
N PRO A 398 8.05 -29.38 -19.06
CA PRO A 398 9.49 -29.47 -19.34
C PRO A 398 9.82 -30.27 -20.60
N LYS A 399 9.08 -31.35 -20.88
CA LYS A 399 9.27 -32.19 -22.09
C LYS A 399 8.80 -31.54 -23.39
N LYS A 400 7.99 -30.48 -23.33
CA LYS A 400 7.51 -29.73 -24.50
C LYS A 400 8.24 -28.39 -24.68
N TRP A 401 9.21 -28.07 -23.83
CA TRP A 401 9.96 -26.82 -23.89
C TRP A 401 11.24 -27.01 -24.72
N ASP A 402 11.23 -26.49 -25.96
CA ASP A 402 12.34 -26.59 -26.90
C ASP A 402 13.25 -25.35 -26.91
N GLU A 403 14.49 -25.50 -27.40
CA GLU A 403 15.51 -24.44 -27.45
C GLU A 403 15.01 -23.16 -28.14
N LYS A 404 14.12 -23.28 -29.14
CA LYS A 404 13.53 -22.14 -29.84
C LYS A 404 12.74 -21.23 -28.90
N ARG A 405 12.15 -21.77 -27.83
CA ARG A 405 11.47 -20.98 -26.78
C ARG A 405 12.47 -20.26 -25.90
N ASP A 406 13.58 -20.90 -25.57
CA ASP A 406 14.67 -20.27 -24.82
C ASP A 406 15.30 -19.12 -25.61
N ILE A 407 15.41 -19.24 -26.95
CA ILE A 407 15.83 -18.15 -27.84
C ILE A 407 14.80 -17.01 -27.83
N ILE A 408 13.51 -17.29 -28.04
CA ILE A 408 12.44 -16.28 -28.00
C ILE A 408 12.44 -15.52 -26.66
N MET A 409 12.63 -16.22 -25.54
CA MET A 409 12.73 -15.60 -24.22
C MET A 409 14.00 -14.78 -24.03
N ALA A 410 15.15 -15.23 -24.52
CA ALA A 410 16.40 -14.48 -24.46
C ALA A 410 16.35 -13.20 -25.31
N ASP A 411 15.77 -13.28 -26.51
CA ASP A 411 15.53 -12.11 -27.36
C ASP A 411 14.53 -11.15 -26.74
N PHE A 412 13.45 -11.65 -26.11
CA PHE A 412 12.47 -10.79 -25.46
C PHE A 412 13.04 -10.06 -24.24
N LEU A 413 13.85 -10.73 -23.42
CA LEU A 413 14.36 -10.18 -22.15
C LEU A 413 15.62 -9.30 -22.31
N ARG A 414 16.30 -9.37 -23.47
CA ARG A 414 17.50 -8.59 -23.78
C ARG A 414 17.34 -7.07 -23.59
N PRO A 415 16.27 -6.39 -24.06
CA PRO A 415 16.16 -4.93 -23.93
C PRO A 415 15.99 -4.42 -22.49
N ALA A 416 15.46 -5.25 -21.58
CA ALA A 416 15.35 -4.91 -20.15
C ALA A 416 16.65 -5.19 -19.35
N GLY A 417 17.66 -5.78 -20.00
CA GLY A 417 18.90 -6.23 -19.37
C GLY A 417 18.67 -7.36 -18.36
N LEU A 418 17.85 -8.35 -18.71
CA LEU A 418 17.61 -9.56 -17.92
C LEU A 418 18.14 -10.79 -18.65
N ASP A 419 19.03 -11.53 -17.99
CA ASP A 419 19.60 -12.76 -18.56
C ASP A 419 18.60 -13.92 -18.50
N TRP A 420 18.37 -14.55 -19.65
CA TRP A 420 17.70 -15.84 -19.77
C TRP A 420 18.72 -16.94 -20.02
N LYS A 421 18.81 -17.93 -19.12
CA LYS A 421 19.65 -19.10 -19.32
C LYS A 421 19.00 -20.01 -20.36
N ILE A 422 19.51 -19.93 -21.59
CA ILE A 422 19.23 -20.94 -22.62
C ILE A 422 19.73 -22.28 -22.09
N ALA A 423 18.84 -23.26 -22.01
CA ALA A 423 19.27 -24.63 -21.79
C ALA A 423 20.00 -25.07 -23.05
N GLN A 424 21.33 -25.17 -22.99
CA GLN A 424 22.08 -25.87 -24.03
C GLN A 424 21.49 -27.29 -24.10
N GLY A 425 20.98 -27.68 -25.27
CA GLY A 425 20.82 -29.09 -25.61
C GLY A 425 22.14 -29.82 -25.48
N PRO A 426 22.15 -31.16 -25.56
CA PRO A 426 23.34 -31.96 -25.31
C PRO A 426 24.48 -31.58 -26.28
N ASN A 427 25.38 -30.71 -25.80
CA ASN A 427 26.56 -30.28 -26.53
C ASN A 427 27.43 -31.52 -26.77
N PRO A 428 27.74 -31.89 -28.02
CA PRO A 428 28.55 -33.08 -28.30
C PRO A 428 29.98 -33.00 -27.75
N GLN A 429 30.44 -31.82 -27.32
CA GLN A 429 31.80 -31.57 -26.86
C GLN A 429 31.83 -30.66 -25.61
N ALA A 430 31.45 -31.21 -24.46
CA ALA A 430 31.87 -30.72 -23.14
C ALA A 430 31.96 -31.88 -22.15
N GLY A 431 33.02 -31.92 -21.33
CA GLY A 431 33.36 -33.08 -20.51
C GLY A 431 32.32 -33.43 -19.45
N LYS A 432 32.09 -34.74 -19.26
CA LYS A 432 31.40 -35.27 -18.08
C LYS A 432 32.25 -35.00 -16.84
N THR A 433 31.80 -34.16 -15.91
CA THR A 433 32.22 -34.28 -14.51
C THR A 433 31.60 -35.54 -13.90
N PRO A 434 32.33 -36.31 -13.08
CA PRO A 434 31.89 -37.62 -12.63
C PRO A 434 30.88 -37.51 -11.47
N GLY A 435 29.76 -38.23 -11.61
CA GLY A 435 28.78 -38.41 -10.54
C GLY A 435 28.45 -39.89 -10.37
N ALA A 436 28.84 -40.45 -9.22
CA ALA A 436 28.46 -41.76 -8.67
C ALA A 436 28.78 -43.03 -9.49
N GLY A 437 29.72 -43.83 -8.96
CA GLY A 437 29.60 -45.29 -8.97
C GLY A 437 30.03 -46.05 -10.24
N THR A 438 31.33 -46.05 -10.55
CA THR A 438 31.94 -47.14 -11.33
C THR A 438 33.25 -47.56 -10.69
N SER A 439 33.30 -48.79 -10.19
CA SER A 439 34.56 -49.46 -9.84
C SER A 439 35.48 -49.51 -11.05
N THR A 440 36.75 -49.17 -10.86
CA THR A 440 37.78 -49.33 -11.90
C THR A 440 37.82 -50.80 -12.34
N PRO A 441 37.58 -51.13 -13.62
CA PRO A 441 37.55 -52.52 -14.06
C PRO A 441 38.94 -53.15 -13.90
N CYS A 442 38.96 -54.38 -13.40
CA CYS A 442 40.19 -55.18 -13.21
C CYS A 442 40.98 -55.27 -14.53
N PRO A 443 42.33 -55.32 -14.53
CA PRO A 443 43.12 -55.48 -15.76
C PRO A 443 42.65 -56.62 -16.68
N GLU A 444 42.16 -57.73 -16.11
CA GLU A 444 41.59 -58.85 -16.87
C GLU A 444 40.30 -58.50 -17.62
N GLU A 445 39.44 -57.64 -17.03
CA GLU A 445 38.23 -57.15 -17.69
C GLU A 445 38.55 -56.20 -18.84
N GLN A 446 39.58 -55.35 -18.68
CA GLN A 446 40.04 -54.46 -19.74
C GLN A 446 40.59 -55.27 -20.92
N ALA A 447 41.44 -56.27 -20.66
CA ALA A 447 41.94 -57.20 -21.68
C ALA A 447 40.82 -58.02 -22.35
N ALA A 448 39.73 -58.36 -21.65
CA ALA A 448 38.56 -59.00 -22.26
C ALA A 448 37.77 -58.05 -23.19
N VAL A 449 37.64 -56.77 -22.82
CA VAL A 449 37.01 -55.74 -23.66
C VAL A 449 37.84 -55.47 -24.92
N GLU A 450 39.17 -55.41 -24.82
CA GLU A 450 40.07 -55.22 -25.96
C GLU A 450 40.02 -56.39 -26.95
N ARG A 451 40.06 -57.64 -26.45
CA ARG A 451 39.86 -58.85 -27.29
C ARG A 451 38.59 -58.78 -28.13
N ILE A 452 37.53 -58.15 -27.63
CA ILE A 452 36.26 -57.99 -28.36
C ILE A 452 36.30 -56.85 -29.37
N ASN A 453 37.08 -55.79 -29.13
CA ASN A 453 37.23 -54.68 -30.08
C ASN A 453 38.04 -55.09 -31.33
N VAL A 454 38.99 -56.01 -31.22
CA VAL A 454 39.84 -56.46 -32.34
C VAL A 454 39.11 -57.40 -33.32
N ILE A 455 37.92 -57.92 -32.98
CA ILE A 455 37.15 -58.83 -33.85
C ILE A 455 36.72 -58.11 -35.14
N ALA A 456 37.22 -58.54 -36.29
CA ALA A 456 36.96 -57.88 -37.57
C ALA A 456 35.50 -57.99 -38.06
N GLY A 457 34.77 -59.04 -37.67
CA GLY A 457 33.38 -59.23 -38.10
C GLY A 457 32.68 -60.43 -37.47
N PHE A 458 31.36 -60.51 -37.63
CA PHE A 458 30.55 -61.64 -37.15
C PHE A 458 30.80 -62.91 -37.97
N SER A 459 31.13 -64.02 -37.30
CA SER A 459 31.17 -65.37 -37.89
C SER A 459 30.17 -66.31 -37.18
N GLY A 460 29.77 -67.41 -37.84
CA GLY A 460 28.74 -68.32 -37.30
C GLY A 460 29.10 -68.87 -35.91
N ASP A 461 30.37 -69.22 -35.71
CA ASP A 461 30.90 -69.86 -34.51
C ASP A 461 31.53 -68.85 -33.53
N LEU A 462 31.27 -67.56 -33.73
CA LEU A 462 31.86 -66.47 -32.95
C LEU A 462 31.74 -66.68 -31.44
N MET A 463 30.58 -67.16 -30.99
CA MET A 463 30.28 -67.39 -29.56
C MET A 463 31.17 -68.47 -28.92
N GLN A 464 31.61 -69.46 -29.71
CA GLN A 464 32.56 -70.48 -29.26
C GLN A 464 34.00 -69.94 -29.29
N LYS A 465 34.39 -69.24 -30.36
CA LYS A 465 35.74 -68.68 -30.53
C LYS A 465 36.14 -67.64 -29.47
N ILE A 466 35.17 -67.00 -28.83
CA ILE A 466 35.40 -66.01 -27.76
C ILE A 466 35.00 -66.53 -26.37
N GLU A 467 34.65 -67.81 -26.25
CA GLU A 467 34.21 -68.47 -25.01
C GLU A 467 33.18 -67.62 -24.23
N ALA A 468 32.11 -67.21 -24.92
CA ALA A 468 31.30 -66.08 -24.50
C ALA A 468 30.67 -66.18 -23.10
N GLU A 469 30.54 -67.39 -22.56
CA GLU A 469 29.99 -67.66 -21.23
C GLU A 469 30.96 -67.28 -20.10
N LEU A 470 32.28 -67.34 -20.36
CA LEU A 470 33.34 -66.97 -19.42
C LEU A 470 33.61 -65.45 -19.40
N LEU A 471 33.12 -64.68 -20.39
CA LEU A 471 33.37 -63.24 -20.48
C LEU A 471 32.76 -62.44 -19.30
N PRO A 472 33.46 -61.40 -18.78
CA PRO A 472 32.92 -60.51 -17.77
C PRO A 472 31.80 -59.61 -18.32
N LEU A 473 31.00 -59.01 -17.43
CA LEU A 473 29.81 -58.24 -17.81
C LEU A 473 30.15 -57.04 -18.69
N SER A 474 31.27 -56.35 -18.42
CA SER A 474 31.81 -55.24 -19.20
C SER A 474 32.08 -55.64 -20.66
N ALA A 475 32.76 -56.77 -20.86
CA ALA A 475 33.08 -57.36 -22.15
C ALA A 475 31.80 -57.79 -22.91
N LEU A 476 30.84 -58.43 -22.24
CA LEU A 476 29.55 -58.81 -22.83
C LEU A 476 28.71 -57.61 -23.27
N LEU A 477 28.67 -56.54 -22.46
CA LEU A 477 28.01 -55.29 -22.84
C LEU A 477 28.62 -54.67 -24.10
N ARG A 478 29.96 -54.69 -24.22
CA ARG A 478 30.66 -54.23 -25.41
C ARG A 478 30.38 -55.08 -26.65
N LEU A 479 30.38 -56.40 -26.51
CA LEU A 479 30.01 -57.32 -27.60
C LEU A 479 28.59 -57.03 -28.10
N ARG A 480 27.65 -56.78 -27.18
CA ARG A 480 26.26 -56.41 -27.53
C ARG A 480 26.20 -55.08 -28.31
N GLU A 481 27.02 -54.09 -27.98
CA GLU A 481 27.09 -52.84 -28.75
C GLU A 481 27.57 -53.09 -30.18
N ARG A 482 28.68 -53.83 -30.37
CA ARG A 482 29.20 -54.14 -31.70
C ARG A 482 28.23 -54.99 -32.52
N MET A 483 27.65 -56.03 -31.92
CA MET A 483 26.62 -56.85 -32.55
C MET A 483 25.40 -56.03 -33.02
N LYS A 484 25.02 -54.98 -32.31
CA LYS A 484 23.95 -54.08 -32.73
C LYS A 484 24.41 -53.11 -33.83
N ASN A 485 25.41 -52.30 -33.51
CA ASN A 485 25.72 -51.09 -34.28
C ASN A 485 26.55 -51.38 -35.54
N GLU A 486 27.39 -52.43 -35.52
CA GLU A 486 28.31 -52.74 -36.61
C GLU A 486 27.85 -53.95 -37.42
N TRP A 487 27.16 -54.92 -36.80
CA TRP A 487 26.78 -56.18 -37.44
C TRP A 487 25.26 -56.37 -37.64
N ASP A 488 24.42 -55.40 -37.26
CA ASP A 488 22.95 -55.42 -37.40
C ASP A 488 22.31 -56.76 -36.98
N CYS A 489 22.68 -57.25 -35.80
CA CYS A 489 22.18 -58.53 -35.27
C CYS A 489 20.80 -58.43 -34.60
N ASP A 490 20.23 -57.22 -34.44
CA ASP A 490 18.94 -56.99 -33.78
C ASP A 490 17.77 -56.62 -34.71
N GLY A 491 18.02 -56.49 -36.01
CA GLY A 491 17.01 -56.33 -37.05
C GLY A 491 15.99 -57.48 -37.17
N ARG A 492 14.92 -57.25 -37.94
CA ARG A 492 13.80 -58.22 -38.08
C ARG A 492 14.17 -59.44 -38.95
N ASN A 493 14.87 -59.21 -40.07
CA ASN A 493 15.23 -60.20 -41.10
C ASN A 493 16.72 -60.59 -41.07
N VAL A 494 17.22 -61.00 -39.90
CA VAL A 494 18.63 -61.37 -39.70
C VAL A 494 18.82 -62.89 -39.80
N LYS A 495 19.93 -63.33 -40.43
CA LYS A 495 20.32 -64.75 -40.57
C LYS A 495 20.21 -65.52 -39.22
N PRO A 496 19.73 -66.77 -39.18
CA PRO A 496 19.43 -67.48 -37.94
C PRO A 496 20.57 -67.53 -36.91
N ALA A 497 21.81 -67.73 -37.37
CA ALA A 497 23.00 -67.77 -36.49
C ALA A 497 23.22 -66.46 -35.71
N LYS A 498 23.14 -65.30 -36.38
CA LYS A 498 23.23 -63.97 -35.75
C LYS A 498 22.09 -63.77 -34.72
N LYS A 499 20.86 -64.16 -35.08
CA LYS A 499 19.68 -64.05 -34.21
C LYS A 499 19.76 -64.95 -32.97
N LYS A 500 20.39 -66.14 -33.10
CA LYS A 500 20.69 -67.06 -31.98
C LYS A 500 21.76 -66.47 -31.06
N ALA A 501 22.90 -66.03 -31.61
CA ALA A 501 23.98 -65.40 -30.84
C ALA A 501 23.50 -64.14 -30.09
N TRP A 502 22.70 -63.28 -30.74
CA TRP A 502 22.13 -62.08 -30.12
C TRP A 502 21.25 -62.37 -28.90
N LYS A 503 20.44 -63.44 -28.97
CA LYS A 503 19.65 -63.92 -27.83
C LYS A 503 20.55 -64.46 -26.72
N GLN A 504 21.58 -65.24 -27.05
CA GLN A 504 22.52 -65.80 -26.07
C GLN A 504 23.29 -64.70 -25.32
N VAL A 505 23.84 -63.69 -26.01
CA VAL A 505 24.51 -62.54 -25.37
C VAL A 505 23.56 -61.77 -24.45
N LYS A 506 22.30 -61.54 -24.86
CA LYS A 506 21.30 -60.92 -23.97
C LYS A 506 20.99 -61.77 -22.73
N SER A 507 20.94 -63.09 -22.88
CA SER A 507 20.73 -64.00 -21.75
C SER A 507 21.87 -63.93 -20.74
N LEU A 508 23.12 -64.01 -21.22
CA LEU A 508 24.32 -63.95 -20.38
C LEU A 508 24.47 -62.61 -19.66
N ILE A 509 24.15 -61.48 -20.32
CA ILE A 509 24.14 -60.15 -19.69
C ILE A 509 23.09 -60.07 -18.58
N ASN A 510 21.92 -60.68 -18.74
CA ASN A 510 20.90 -60.69 -17.71
C ASN A 510 21.29 -61.61 -16.54
N GLN A 511 21.90 -62.77 -16.80
CA GLN A 511 22.39 -63.68 -15.77
C GLN A 511 23.50 -63.07 -14.91
N LYS A 512 24.43 -62.30 -15.50
CA LYS A 512 25.52 -61.62 -14.78
C LYS A 512 25.17 -60.21 -14.26
N LYS A 513 23.88 -59.83 -14.26
CA LYS A 513 23.35 -58.57 -13.71
C LYS A 513 22.55 -58.75 -12.42
N ILE A 514 22.28 -60.00 -12.06
CA ILE A 514 21.72 -60.46 -10.79
C ILE A 514 22.90 -60.87 -9.91
#